data_AF-A0A925IKP3-F1
#
_entry.id   AF-A0A925IKP3-F1
#
_cell.length_a   1.000
_cell.length_b   1.000
_cell.length_c   1.000
_cell.angle_alpha   90.00
_cell.angle_beta   90.00
_cell.angle_gamma   90.00
#
_symmetry.space_group_name_H-M   'P 1'
#
loop_
_entity.id
_entity.type
_entity.pdbx_description
1 polymer ?
#
loop_
_entity_poly.entity_id
_entity_poly.type
_entity_poly.pdbx_seq_one_letter_code
_entity_poly.pdbx_strand_id
1 'polypeptide(L)'
;MKKVYILLCTVVLMALQGCDKNNDSPGTAVDANFSISDYEKTAPVPVTFINTSLNATSYLWNFGDNTSSTESNPVHTYNRYGSYLLKLKATGSSGSDSVCKMLYIDTLVANKSSFSYFFDKCSGYPIGASFKTVNPLSTNTVWDFGNGIININRDPIIQFVLPGDYTIKYSSQISGVRDTVTRIIRII
;
A
#
# COMPACT_ATOMS: atom_id res chain seq x y z
N MET A 1 -18.72 5.65 22.43
CA MET A 1 -18.29 5.32 21.05
C MET A 1 -16.96 4.56 21.07
N LYS A 2 -17.00 3.23 21.20
CA LYS A 2 -15.84 2.32 21.03
C LYS A 2 -16.38 0.93 20.60
N LYS A 3 -16.81 0.80 19.34
CA LYS A 3 -17.34 -0.46 18.78
C LYS A 3 -16.93 -0.68 17.32
N VAL A 4 -15.70 -0.29 16.95
CA VAL A 4 -15.21 -0.47 15.55
C VAL A 4 -13.95 -1.33 15.45
N TYR A 5 -13.27 -1.67 16.56
CA TYR A 5 -12.00 -2.43 16.50
C TYR A 5 -12.08 -3.93 16.82
N ILE A 6 -13.25 -4.46 17.21
CA ILE A 6 -13.37 -5.87 17.66
C ILE A 6 -13.71 -6.83 16.48
N LEU A 7 -14.33 -6.36 15.40
CA LEU A 7 -14.73 -7.22 14.27
C LEU A 7 -13.58 -7.59 13.32
N LEU A 8 -12.50 -6.80 13.27
CA LEU A 8 -11.32 -7.11 12.44
C LEU A 8 -10.46 -8.24 13.03
N CYS A 9 -10.50 -8.43 14.35
CA CYS A 9 -9.66 -9.41 15.05
C CYS A 9 -10.15 -10.86 14.89
N THR A 10 -11.47 -11.08 14.83
CA THR A 10 -12.04 -12.44 14.71
C THR A 10 -11.93 -13.02 13.30
N VAL A 11 -12.02 -12.20 12.25
CA VAL A 11 -11.89 -12.68 10.86
C VAL A 11 -10.45 -13.14 10.55
N VAL A 12 -9.44 -12.43 11.07
CA VAL A 12 -8.03 -12.83 10.93
C VAL A 12 -7.72 -14.12 11.70
N LEU A 13 -8.35 -14.31 12.87
CA LEU A 13 -8.13 -15.50 13.70
C LEU A 13 -8.74 -16.78 13.08
N MET A 14 -9.87 -16.67 12.37
CA MET A 14 -10.50 -17.81 11.67
C MET A 14 -9.71 -18.29 10.44
N ALA A 15 -8.90 -17.42 9.82
CA ALA A 15 -8.11 -17.78 8.63
C ALA A 15 -6.81 -18.54 8.97
N LEU A 16 -6.36 -18.48 10.22
CA LEU A 16 -5.11 -19.10 10.68
C LEU A 16 -5.28 -20.55 11.17
N GLN A 17 -6.50 -21.09 11.22
CA GLN A 17 -6.84 -22.37 11.84
C GLN A 17 -6.27 -23.63 11.12
N GLY A 18 -5.32 -23.44 10.21
CA GLY A 18 -4.54 -24.52 9.58
C GLY A 18 -3.13 -24.06 9.17
N CYS A 19 -2.60 -23.06 9.88
CA CYS A 19 -1.28 -22.46 9.70
C CYS A 19 -0.33 -22.78 10.86
N ASP A 20 -0.72 -23.73 11.71
CA ASP A 20 0.06 -24.15 12.87
C ASP A 20 1.31 -24.85 12.35
N LYS A 21 2.45 -24.16 12.46
CA LYS A 21 3.73 -24.83 12.39
C LYS A 21 3.75 -25.85 13.49
N ASN A 22 3.97 -27.11 13.15
CA ASN A 22 4.35 -28.09 14.15
C ASN A 22 5.73 -27.67 14.66
N ASN A 23 5.80 -27.01 15.82
CA ASN A 23 7.05 -26.60 16.48
C ASN A 23 7.79 -27.83 17.05
N ASP A 24 7.89 -28.92 16.28
CA ASP A 24 8.60 -30.11 16.66
C ASP A 24 10.11 -29.96 16.41
N SER A 25 10.86 -30.51 17.36
CA SER A 25 12.32 -30.47 17.49
C SER A 25 13.09 -30.77 16.18
N PRO A 26 14.25 -30.14 15.94
CA PRO A 26 15.04 -30.35 14.72
C PRO A 26 15.64 -31.77 14.74
N GLY A 27 15.00 -32.70 14.03
CA GLY A 27 15.48 -34.08 13.97
C GLY A 27 15.13 -34.84 12.71
N THR A 28 13.86 -34.87 12.29
CA THR A 28 13.40 -35.60 11.08
C THR A 28 12.02 -35.14 10.57
N ALA A 29 11.33 -34.25 11.29
CA ALA A 29 10.01 -33.77 10.92
C ALA A 29 10.09 -32.86 9.68
N VAL A 30 8.99 -32.82 8.92
CA VAL A 30 8.81 -31.83 7.84
C VAL A 30 8.69 -30.45 8.48
N ASP A 31 9.48 -29.48 8.02
CA ASP A 31 9.36 -28.07 8.40
C ASP A 31 8.99 -27.26 7.17
N ALA A 32 7.76 -26.76 7.13
CA ALA A 32 7.26 -25.96 6.02
C ALA A 32 7.74 -24.52 6.19
N ASN A 33 8.45 -24.02 5.19
CA ASN A 33 8.92 -22.64 5.19
C ASN A 33 9.12 -22.11 3.77
N PHE A 34 8.99 -20.80 3.62
CA PHE A 34 9.23 -20.11 2.36
C PHE A 34 9.58 -18.65 2.56
N SER A 35 10.21 -18.02 1.58
CA SER A 35 10.34 -16.56 1.46
C SER A 35 9.62 -16.06 0.21
N ILE A 36 9.30 -14.77 0.22
CA ILE A 36 8.69 -14.06 -0.90
C ILE A 36 9.79 -13.12 -1.40
N SER A 37 10.08 -13.14 -2.70
CA SER A 37 11.05 -12.20 -3.28
C SER A 37 10.55 -10.76 -3.14
N ASP A 38 11.42 -9.77 -3.31
CA ASP A 38 10.95 -8.39 -3.52
C ASP A 38 10.02 -8.34 -4.74
N TYR A 39 8.95 -7.54 -4.63
CA TYR A 39 7.93 -7.38 -5.66
C TYR A 39 7.39 -5.96 -5.68
N GLU A 40 6.92 -5.53 -6.86
CA GLU A 40 6.19 -4.28 -7.02
C GLU A 40 4.83 -4.36 -6.33
N LYS A 41 4.50 -3.44 -5.43
CA LYS A 41 3.26 -3.58 -4.66
C LYS A 41 1.99 -3.28 -5.44
N THR A 42 2.07 -2.90 -6.72
CA THR A 42 0.91 -2.51 -7.53
C THR A 42 0.51 -3.61 -8.50
N ALA A 43 -0.77 -4.02 -8.46
CA ALA A 43 -1.33 -4.95 -9.43
C ALA A 43 -1.43 -4.37 -10.86
N PRO A 44 -1.28 -5.19 -11.92
CA PRO A 44 -0.92 -6.60 -11.87
C PRO A 44 0.57 -6.79 -11.56
N VAL A 45 0.88 -7.64 -10.57
CA VAL A 45 2.26 -7.92 -10.16
C VAL A 45 2.55 -9.43 -10.19
N PRO A 46 3.62 -9.88 -10.86
CA PRO A 46 4.19 -11.21 -10.65
C PRO A 46 4.99 -11.26 -9.35
N VAL A 47 4.69 -12.21 -8.48
CA VAL A 47 5.38 -12.46 -7.21
C VAL A 47 6.04 -13.84 -7.28
N THR A 48 7.32 -13.91 -6.91
CA THR A 48 8.08 -15.17 -6.87
C THR A 48 8.12 -15.71 -5.45
N PHE A 49 7.81 -16.99 -5.29
CA PHE A 49 7.87 -17.70 -4.02
C PHE A 49 9.06 -18.65 -3.99
N ILE A 50 9.88 -18.54 -2.95
CA ILE A 50 11.07 -19.34 -2.76
C ILE A 50 10.82 -20.30 -1.61
N ASN A 51 10.76 -21.59 -1.91
CA ASN A 51 10.57 -22.63 -0.91
C ASN A 51 11.86 -22.90 -0.15
N THR A 52 11.74 -22.88 1.18
CA THR A 52 12.85 -23.16 2.10
C THR A 52 12.46 -24.26 3.09
N SER A 53 11.53 -25.14 2.70
CA SER A 53 11.05 -26.24 3.54
C SER A 53 12.11 -27.34 3.65
N LEU A 54 12.15 -27.99 4.81
CA LEU A 54 13.07 -29.10 5.08
C LEU A 54 12.30 -30.42 5.14
N ASN A 55 12.99 -31.51 4.75
CA ASN A 55 12.48 -32.89 4.77
C ASN A 55 11.19 -33.13 3.96
N ALA A 56 10.90 -32.28 2.97
CA ALA A 56 9.73 -32.36 2.10
C ALA A 56 10.10 -32.71 0.65
N THR A 57 9.21 -33.43 -0.03
CA THR A 57 9.36 -33.85 -1.43
C THR A 57 8.22 -33.36 -2.31
N SER A 58 7.14 -32.85 -1.74
CA SER A 58 5.99 -32.30 -2.46
C SER A 58 5.41 -31.08 -1.74
N TYR A 59 4.79 -30.21 -2.53
CA TYR A 59 4.35 -28.88 -2.10
C TYR A 59 2.97 -28.58 -2.67
N LEU A 60 2.15 -27.91 -1.86
CA LEU A 60 0.88 -27.35 -2.29
C LEU A 60 0.80 -25.91 -1.81
N TRP A 61 0.78 -25.00 -2.76
CA TRP A 61 0.60 -23.57 -2.55
C TRP A 61 -0.87 -23.19 -2.70
N ASN A 62 -1.36 -22.36 -1.80
CA ASN A 62 -2.58 -21.60 -1.97
C ASN A 62 -2.22 -20.12 -1.91
N PHE A 63 -2.56 -19.37 -2.96
CA PHE A 63 -2.15 -17.98 -3.13
C PHE A 63 -3.12 -16.99 -2.46
N GLY A 64 -4.17 -17.46 -1.79
CA GLY A 64 -5.15 -16.62 -1.10
C GLY A 64 -6.19 -15.97 -2.02
N ASP A 65 -6.16 -16.27 -3.32
CA ASP A 65 -7.05 -15.72 -4.36
C ASP A 65 -7.84 -16.81 -5.10
N ASN A 66 -8.00 -17.97 -4.47
CA ASN A 66 -8.58 -19.21 -5.03
C ASN A 66 -7.75 -19.89 -6.12
N THR A 67 -6.48 -19.52 -6.28
CA THR A 67 -5.54 -20.25 -7.14
C THR A 67 -4.48 -20.98 -6.32
N SER A 68 -3.84 -21.97 -6.95
CA SER A 68 -2.88 -22.88 -6.31
C SER A 68 -1.80 -23.33 -7.27
N SER A 69 -0.68 -23.81 -6.72
CA SER A 69 0.40 -24.45 -7.49
C SER A 69 0.99 -25.63 -6.73
N THR A 70 1.58 -26.58 -7.46
CA THR A 70 2.37 -27.70 -6.89
C THR A 70 3.86 -27.59 -7.21
N GLU A 71 4.28 -26.49 -7.85
CA GLU A 71 5.68 -26.25 -8.15
C GLU A 71 6.49 -26.01 -6.87
N SER A 72 7.79 -26.33 -6.92
CA SER A 72 8.68 -26.06 -5.78
C SER A 72 8.83 -24.57 -5.52
N ASN A 73 9.04 -23.76 -6.58
CA ASN A 73 9.21 -22.30 -6.49
C ASN A 73 8.32 -21.60 -7.53
N PRO A 74 7.00 -21.46 -7.28
CA PRO A 74 6.09 -20.89 -8.27
C PRO A 74 6.26 -19.37 -8.42
N VAL A 75 5.87 -18.89 -9.60
CA VAL A 75 5.59 -17.46 -9.85
C VAL A 75 4.08 -17.31 -10.04
N HIS A 76 3.46 -16.38 -9.31
CA HIS A 76 2.02 -16.11 -9.40
C HIS A 76 1.75 -14.63 -9.66
N THR A 77 0.77 -14.33 -10.51
CA THR A 77 0.40 -12.95 -10.83
C THR A 77 -0.88 -12.54 -10.11
N TYR A 78 -0.77 -11.55 -9.23
CA TYR A 78 -1.91 -10.94 -8.55
C TYR A 78 -2.48 -9.81 -9.41
N ASN A 79 -3.67 -10.03 -9.96
CA ASN A 79 -4.35 -9.09 -10.85
C ASN A 79 -5.13 -7.99 -10.12
N ARG A 80 -5.32 -8.13 -8.79
CA ARG A 80 -6.08 -7.19 -7.97
C ARG A 80 -5.28 -6.83 -6.73
N TYR A 81 -5.63 -5.68 -6.17
CA TYR A 81 -5.15 -5.28 -4.86
C TYR A 81 -5.90 -6.03 -3.77
N GLY A 82 -5.26 -6.17 -2.61
CA GLY A 82 -5.83 -6.82 -1.45
C GLY A 82 -4.79 -7.45 -0.55
N SER A 83 -5.28 -8.03 0.53
CA SER A 83 -4.49 -8.87 1.43
C SER A 83 -4.76 -10.32 1.08
N TYR A 84 -3.69 -11.07 0.83
CA TYR A 84 -3.75 -12.48 0.46
C TYR A 84 -3.08 -13.32 1.56
N LEU A 85 -3.82 -14.27 2.12
CA LEU A 85 -3.27 -15.25 3.04
C LEU A 85 -2.66 -16.39 2.23
N LEU A 86 -1.34 -16.38 2.11
CA LEU A 86 -0.59 -17.44 1.47
C LEU A 86 -0.52 -18.64 2.40
N LYS A 87 -0.66 -19.85 1.85
CA LYS A 87 -0.42 -21.10 2.57
C LYS A 87 0.46 -22.01 1.73
N LEU A 88 1.54 -22.49 2.32
CA LEU A 88 2.34 -23.60 1.81
C LEU A 88 2.11 -24.82 2.70
N LYS A 89 1.68 -25.93 2.10
CA LYS A 89 1.75 -27.26 2.73
C LYS A 89 2.92 -28.02 2.11
N ALA A 90 3.88 -28.41 2.94
CA ALA A 90 5.00 -29.24 2.55
C ALA A 90 4.74 -30.68 3.04
N THR A 91 4.98 -31.68 2.20
CA THR A 91 4.77 -33.10 2.54
C THR A 91 6.02 -33.91 2.21
N GLY A 92 6.42 -34.77 3.14
CA GLY A 92 7.59 -35.64 3.07
C GLY A 92 7.30 -37.00 3.69
N SER A 93 8.34 -37.83 3.82
CA SER A 93 8.19 -39.19 4.36
C SER A 93 7.79 -39.24 5.84
N SER A 94 8.11 -38.20 6.61
CA SER A 94 7.80 -38.08 8.03
C SER A 94 6.46 -37.39 8.32
N GLY A 95 5.69 -37.04 7.29
CA GLY A 95 4.37 -36.40 7.43
C GLY A 95 4.25 -35.12 6.61
N SER A 96 3.52 -34.15 7.13
CA SER A 96 3.34 -32.85 6.48
C SER A 96 3.29 -31.72 7.49
N ASP A 97 3.78 -30.56 7.09
CA ASP A 97 3.69 -29.32 7.85
C ASP A 97 3.11 -28.20 6.98
N SER A 98 2.64 -27.13 7.61
CA SER A 98 2.05 -25.99 6.90
C SER A 98 2.48 -24.66 7.51
N VAL A 99 2.73 -23.70 6.64
CA VAL A 99 3.08 -22.33 7.02
C VAL A 99 2.23 -21.35 6.23
N CYS A 100 1.87 -20.24 6.87
CA CYS A 100 1.15 -19.16 6.22
C CYS A 100 1.88 -17.83 6.39
N LYS A 101 1.76 -16.96 5.38
CA LYS A 101 2.26 -15.59 5.42
C LYS A 101 1.24 -14.66 4.76
N MET A 102 1.12 -13.44 5.29
CA MET A 102 0.32 -12.41 4.63
C MET A 102 1.13 -11.75 3.52
N LEU A 103 0.50 -11.58 2.37
CA LEU A 103 0.98 -10.77 1.25
C LEU A 103 0.02 -9.58 1.07
N TYR A 104 0.58 -8.41 0.85
CA TYR A 104 -0.19 -7.18 0.66
C TYR A 104 0.10 -6.62 -0.72
N ILE A 105 -0.90 -6.64 -1.58
CA ILE A 105 -0.85 -5.98 -2.88
C ILE A 105 -1.62 -4.67 -2.74
N ASP A 106 -0.91 -3.58 -2.87
CA ASP A 106 -1.50 -2.25 -2.82
C ASP A 106 -2.35 -2.03 -4.07
N THR A 107 -3.41 -1.21 -3.90
CA THR A 107 -4.07 -0.60 -5.04
C THR A 107 -3.02 0.14 -5.86
N LEU A 108 -3.21 0.26 -7.18
CA LEU A 108 -2.78 1.49 -7.83
C LEU A 108 -3.36 2.61 -6.96
N VAL A 109 -2.52 3.27 -6.15
CA VAL A 109 -2.95 4.49 -5.50
C VAL A 109 -3.19 5.38 -6.69
N ALA A 110 -4.44 5.51 -7.11
CA ALA A 110 -4.86 6.58 -7.97
C ALA A 110 -4.44 7.80 -7.17
N ASN A 111 -3.27 8.33 -7.50
CA ASN A 111 -2.82 9.57 -6.94
C ASN A 111 -3.92 10.54 -7.35
N LYS A 112 -4.78 10.88 -6.40
CA LYS A 112 -5.82 11.86 -6.59
C LYS A 112 -5.34 13.07 -5.84
N SER A 113 -4.56 13.89 -6.54
CA SER A 113 -4.10 15.17 -6.06
C SER A 113 -5.30 15.93 -5.52
N SER A 114 -5.23 16.28 -4.24
CA SER A 114 -6.24 17.06 -3.58
C SER A 114 -5.57 17.89 -2.51
N PHE A 115 -6.08 19.10 -2.34
CA PHE A 115 -5.61 20.04 -1.34
C PHE A 115 -6.78 20.76 -0.66
N SER A 116 -6.50 21.24 0.54
CA SER A 116 -7.31 22.25 1.23
C SER A 116 -6.48 23.53 1.41
N TYR A 117 -7.16 24.64 1.69
CA TYR A 117 -6.52 25.94 1.89
C TYR A 117 -7.30 26.77 2.92
N PHE A 118 -6.59 27.71 3.53
CA PHE A 118 -7.13 28.69 4.46
C PHE A 118 -6.57 30.07 4.13
N PHE A 119 -7.41 31.11 4.21
CA PHE A 119 -7.01 32.50 4.01
C PHE A 119 -7.11 33.28 5.32
N ASP A 120 -6.03 33.97 5.69
CA ASP A 120 -6.07 34.98 6.74
C ASP A 120 -6.57 36.31 6.16
N LYS A 121 -7.90 36.47 6.16
CA LYS A 121 -8.58 37.65 5.61
C LYS A 121 -8.56 38.85 6.56
N CYS A 122 -8.03 38.71 7.77
CA CYS A 122 -8.05 39.79 8.77
C CYS A 122 -7.08 40.93 8.43
N SER A 123 -6.08 40.69 7.58
CA SER A 123 -4.95 41.59 7.36
C SER A 123 -5.04 42.44 6.09
N GLY A 124 -6.11 42.32 5.30
CA GLY A 124 -6.20 42.94 3.98
C GLY A 124 -5.10 42.42 3.04
N TYR A 125 -4.69 43.23 2.06
CA TYR A 125 -3.59 42.86 1.16
C TYR A 125 -2.24 43.24 1.77
N PRO A 126 -1.24 42.34 1.74
CA PRO A 126 -1.28 41.00 1.14
C PRO A 126 -2.05 39.97 1.99
N ILE A 127 -2.90 39.15 1.33
CA ILE A 127 -3.66 38.10 2.01
C ILE A 127 -2.79 36.86 2.18
N GLY A 128 -2.58 36.45 3.43
CA GLY A 128 -1.91 35.20 3.77
C GLY A 128 -2.76 33.98 3.41
N ALA A 129 -2.14 32.97 2.80
CA ALA A 129 -2.79 31.73 2.41
C ALA A 129 -1.95 30.52 2.82
N SER A 130 -2.57 29.59 3.55
CA SER A 130 -1.96 28.31 3.94
C SER A 130 -2.61 27.19 3.16
N PHE A 131 -1.81 26.40 2.44
CA PHE A 131 -2.26 25.24 1.68
C PHE A 131 -1.82 23.95 2.36
N LYS A 132 -2.67 22.93 2.27
CA LYS A 132 -2.41 21.63 2.88
C LYS A 132 -2.65 20.49 1.91
N THR A 133 -1.63 19.65 1.76
CA THR A 133 -1.70 18.36 1.07
C THR A 133 -2.67 17.43 1.81
N VAL A 134 -3.70 16.95 1.12
CA VAL A 134 -4.70 16.06 1.72
C VAL A 134 -4.22 14.61 1.75
N ASN A 135 -3.48 14.16 0.74
CA ASN A 135 -3.02 12.78 0.67
C ASN A 135 -1.71 12.59 1.46
N PRO A 136 -1.72 11.89 2.61
CA PRO A 136 -0.53 11.74 3.46
C PRO A 136 0.60 10.96 2.79
N LEU A 137 0.29 10.11 1.79
CA LEU A 137 1.25 9.25 1.09
C LEU A 137 2.02 9.98 -0.02
N SER A 138 1.68 11.23 -0.34
CA SER A 138 2.41 12.02 -1.33
C SER A 138 3.85 12.25 -0.88
N THR A 139 4.81 11.74 -1.64
CA THR A 139 6.25 11.88 -1.35
C THR A 139 6.85 13.13 -1.95
N ASN A 140 6.35 13.59 -3.10
CA ASN A 140 6.76 14.84 -3.75
C ASN A 140 5.55 15.70 -4.08
N THR A 141 5.66 17.01 -3.90
CA THR A 141 4.60 17.98 -4.24
C THR A 141 5.15 19.18 -4.97
N VAL A 142 4.42 19.67 -5.97
CA VAL A 142 4.71 20.93 -6.66
C VAL A 142 3.44 21.75 -6.77
N TRP A 143 3.52 23.01 -6.38
CA TRP A 143 2.45 23.98 -6.43
C TRP A 143 2.81 25.06 -7.43
N ASP A 144 1.90 25.35 -8.36
CA ASP A 144 1.91 26.54 -9.20
C ASP A 144 0.69 27.37 -8.81
N PHE A 145 0.91 28.58 -8.31
CA PHE A 145 -0.17 29.43 -7.82
C PHE A 145 -0.79 30.32 -8.91
N GLY A 146 -0.35 30.19 -10.17
CA GLY A 146 -0.88 30.96 -11.30
C GLY A 146 -0.43 32.43 -11.33
N ASN A 147 0.43 32.84 -10.40
CA ASN A 147 1.04 34.17 -10.30
C ASN A 147 2.55 34.16 -10.59
N GLY A 148 3.05 33.08 -11.21
CA GLY A 148 4.47 32.84 -11.43
C GLY A 148 5.23 32.26 -10.24
N ILE A 149 4.59 32.14 -9.06
CA ILE A 149 5.19 31.47 -7.90
C ILE A 149 5.02 29.96 -8.04
N ILE A 150 6.16 29.26 -8.05
CA ILE A 150 6.23 27.81 -7.92
C ILE A 150 6.76 27.47 -6.52
N ASN A 151 6.16 26.50 -5.85
CA ASN A 151 6.55 26.07 -4.51
C ASN A 151 6.62 24.55 -4.41
N ILE A 152 7.67 24.02 -3.79
CA ILE A 152 7.92 22.58 -3.63
C ILE A 152 7.69 22.09 -2.20
N ASN A 153 7.39 22.99 -1.26
CA ASN A 153 7.06 22.62 0.10
C ASN A 153 5.73 21.85 0.11
N ARG A 154 5.66 20.83 0.97
CA ARG A 154 4.49 19.95 1.09
C ARG A 154 3.22 20.69 1.43
N ASP A 155 3.31 21.63 2.38
CA ASP A 155 2.20 22.41 2.90
C ASP A 155 2.62 23.90 2.90
N PRO A 156 2.56 24.60 1.75
CA PRO A 156 3.12 25.93 1.60
C PRO A 156 2.25 27.02 2.23
N ILE A 157 2.91 28.05 2.74
CA ILE A 157 2.29 29.30 3.18
C ILE A 157 2.80 30.39 2.24
N ILE A 158 1.89 31.11 1.59
CA ILE A 158 2.20 32.20 0.64
C ILE A 158 1.32 33.42 0.89
N GLN A 159 1.58 34.50 0.16
CA GLN A 159 0.81 35.73 0.21
C GLN A 159 0.38 36.15 -1.20
N PHE A 160 -0.88 36.58 -1.33
CA PHE A 160 -1.40 37.20 -2.56
C PHE A 160 -1.44 38.71 -2.39
N VAL A 161 -0.71 39.44 -3.24
CA VAL A 161 -0.53 40.90 -3.13
C VAL A 161 -1.65 41.67 -3.84
N LEU A 162 -2.30 41.07 -4.84
CA LEU A 162 -3.38 41.69 -5.61
C LEU A 162 -4.65 40.82 -5.60
N PRO A 163 -5.86 41.42 -5.65
CA PRO A 163 -7.09 40.70 -5.91
C PRO A 163 -7.05 40.03 -7.28
N GLY A 164 -7.79 38.93 -7.45
CA GLY A 164 -7.92 38.27 -8.74
C GLY A 164 -8.29 36.80 -8.66
N ASP A 165 -8.49 36.20 -9.83
CA ASP A 165 -8.75 34.78 -9.99
C ASP A 165 -7.42 34.07 -10.30
N TYR A 166 -6.94 33.26 -9.36
CA TYR A 166 -5.67 32.55 -9.47
C TYR A 166 -5.93 31.08 -9.82
N THR A 167 -5.33 30.60 -10.91
CA THR A 167 -5.40 29.18 -11.29
C THR A 167 -4.30 28.41 -10.58
N ILE A 168 -4.67 27.70 -9.52
CA ILE A 168 -3.73 26.91 -8.72
C ILE A 168 -3.65 25.50 -9.28
N LYS A 169 -2.45 25.06 -9.63
CA LYS A 169 -2.14 23.67 -9.99
C LYS A 169 -1.35 23.03 -8.87
N TYR A 170 -1.86 21.93 -8.35
CA TYR A 170 -1.20 21.11 -7.34
C TYR A 170 -0.89 19.75 -7.93
N SER A 171 0.40 19.40 -8.00
CA SER A 171 0.89 18.11 -8.47
C SER A 171 1.46 17.31 -7.31
N SER A 172 0.94 16.12 -7.05
CA SER A 172 1.52 15.17 -6.09
C SER A 172 2.16 13.99 -6.82
N GLN A 173 3.11 13.31 -6.17
CA GLN A 173 3.62 12.00 -6.62
C GLN A 173 3.50 10.96 -5.51
N ILE A 174 3.05 9.76 -5.87
CA ILE A 174 2.97 8.59 -4.98
C ILE A 174 3.57 7.42 -5.75
N SER A 175 4.62 6.81 -5.19
CA SER A 175 5.30 5.66 -5.81
C SER A 175 5.66 5.90 -7.29
N GLY A 176 6.18 7.09 -7.61
CA GLY A 176 6.54 7.49 -8.97
C GLY A 176 5.39 7.94 -9.87
N VAL A 177 4.13 7.68 -9.49
CA VAL A 177 2.94 8.11 -10.24
C VAL A 177 2.60 9.55 -9.90
N ARG A 178 2.60 10.44 -10.91
CA ARG A 178 2.20 11.85 -10.78
C ARG A 178 0.72 12.02 -11.09
N ASP A 179 0.04 12.84 -10.28
CA ASP A 179 -1.27 13.40 -10.60
C ASP A 179 -1.23 14.92 -10.45
N THR A 180 -2.22 15.60 -11.04
CA THR A 180 -2.32 17.06 -10.94
C THR A 180 -3.78 17.48 -10.88
N VAL A 181 -4.11 18.28 -9.87
CA VAL A 181 -5.41 18.95 -9.76
C VAL A 181 -5.26 20.44 -10.01
N THR A 182 -6.19 20.99 -10.79
CA THR A 182 -6.27 22.43 -11.05
C THR A 182 -7.54 22.99 -10.39
N ARG A 183 -7.42 24.12 -9.69
CA ARG A 183 -8.56 24.86 -9.14
C ARG A 183 -8.36 26.36 -9.32
N ILE A 184 -9.42 27.06 -9.73
CA ILE A 184 -9.45 28.52 -9.73
C ILE A 184 -9.88 28.97 -8.34
N ILE A 185 -9.09 29.83 -7.71
CA ILE A 185 -9.44 30.46 -6.44
C ILE A 185 -9.49 31.96 -6.61
N ARG A 186 -10.63 32.55 -6.23
CA ARG A 186 -10.86 33.98 -6.23
C ARG A 186 -10.38 34.61 -4.92
N ILE A 187 -9.51 35.60 -5.04
CA ILE A 187 -9.02 36.45 -3.97
C ILE A 187 -9.73 37.80 -4.07
N ILE A 188 -10.47 38.15 -3.02
CA ILE A 188 -11.23 39.41 -2.87
C ILE A 188 -10.74 40.17 -1.65
#